data_AF-A0A8K0SVJ5-F1
#
_entry.id   AF-A0A8K0SVJ5-F1
#
_cell.length_a   1.000
_cell.length_b   1.000
_cell.length_c   1.000
_cell.angle_alpha   90.00
_cell.angle_beta   90.00
_cell.angle_gamma   90.00
#
_symmetry.space_group_name_H-M   'P 1'
#
loop_
_entity.id
_entity.type
_entity.pdbx_description
1 polymer ?
#
loop_
_entity_poly.entity_id
_entity_poly.type
_entity_poly.pdbx_seq_one_letter_code
_entity_poly.pdbx_strand_id
1 'polypeptide(L)'
;MTIYRYCVEPGSELAALFEHGKMYTIRGKPGNNVVASGWYGDQSASTNLGPDSPEARIHLTMLRNHVSGRATFRVVSSVPWPPRLHVRLRKQDNDKDKESPILEVSTVNTGSEPISVKTRGEQYMLQPQGPLEPEAGWPLMDRRTRIIDAQASPLVSFEVIDIATNTIVRHAVRPGICALTDGTPRDRRPKLEHLVTLKPGEPVVRQVDVTQVLSRLPDGTYGLRLERRGMWWCVGSREDFEATGEDRVPQNLFETLIMPAMLECDDVVTVVKRTQNEDTT
;
A
#
# COMPACT_ATOMS: atom_id res chain seq x y z
N MET A 1 9.73 -0.04 19.00
CA MET A 1 10.21 -1.13 18.12
C MET A 1 10.97 -0.49 16.97
N THR A 2 12.28 -0.74 16.86
CA THR A 2 13.12 -0.15 15.82
C THR A 2 13.20 -1.11 14.64
N ILE A 3 12.61 -0.74 13.51
CA ILE A 3 12.64 -1.53 12.28
C ILE A 3 13.90 -1.13 11.51
N TYR A 4 14.88 -2.02 11.42
CA TYR A 4 16.03 -1.84 10.55
C TYR A 4 15.66 -2.36 9.15
N ARG A 5 15.45 -1.43 8.21
CA ARG A 5 15.37 -1.75 6.79
C ARG A 5 16.80 -1.81 6.27
N TYR A 6 17.28 -3.01 5.97
CA TYR A 6 18.58 -3.19 5.32
C TYR A 6 18.35 -3.50 3.85
N CYS A 7 18.72 -2.57 2.98
CA CYS A 7 18.80 -2.86 1.55
C CYS A 7 20.02 -3.73 1.32
N VAL A 8 19.82 -4.95 0.83
CA VAL A 8 20.94 -5.80 0.40
C VAL A 8 21.32 -5.35 -1.00
N GLU A 9 22.49 -4.72 -1.14
CA GLU A 9 22.99 -4.32 -2.45
C GLU A 9 23.29 -5.56 -3.31
N PRO A 10 22.84 -5.63 -4.57
CA PRO A 10 23.01 -6.82 -5.42
C PRO A 10 24.47 -7.28 -5.60
N GLY A 11 25.43 -6.37 -5.50
CA GLY A 11 26.87 -6.67 -5.61
C GLY A 11 27.56 -7.00 -4.29
N SER A 12 26.84 -7.01 -3.17
CA SER A 12 27.42 -7.28 -1.85
C SER A 12 27.71 -8.76 -1.63
N GLU A 13 28.68 -9.07 -0.76
CA GLU A 13 28.91 -10.44 -0.29
C GLU A 13 27.66 -11.08 0.30
N LEU A 14 26.81 -10.27 0.95
CA LEU A 14 25.53 -10.71 1.49
C LEU A 14 24.53 -11.11 0.39
N ALA A 15 24.48 -10.37 -0.73
CA ALA A 15 23.63 -10.75 -1.87
C ALA A 15 24.08 -12.05 -2.53
N ALA A 16 25.39 -12.32 -2.59
CA ALA A 16 25.93 -13.54 -3.18
C ALA A 16 25.48 -14.82 -2.44
N LEU A 17 25.03 -14.70 -1.19
CA LEU A 17 24.50 -15.81 -0.39
C LEU A 17 23.04 -16.16 -0.76
N PHE A 18 22.36 -15.31 -1.52
CA PHE A 18 20.96 -15.43 -1.88
C PHE A 18 20.78 -15.88 -3.33
N GLU A 19 20.46 -17.15 -3.51
CA GLU A 19 20.22 -17.77 -4.80
C GLU A 19 18.77 -17.59 -5.24
N HIS A 20 18.60 -17.31 -6.52
CA HIS A 20 17.30 -17.12 -7.15
C HIS A 20 16.37 -18.33 -6.94
N GLY A 21 15.09 -18.05 -6.65
CA GLY A 21 14.02 -19.04 -6.50
C GLY A 21 13.96 -19.69 -5.12
N LYS A 22 15.01 -19.54 -4.31
CA LYS A 22 15.14 -20.19 -3.01
C LYS A 22 14.44 -19.43 -1.89
N MET A 23 13.95 -20.21 -0.92
CA MET A 23 13.37 -19.71 0.32
C MET A 23 14.45 -19.68 1.39
N TYR A 24 14.59 -18.56 2.07
CA TYR A 24 15.52 -18.37 3.17
C TYR A 24 14.74 -18.11 4.44
N THR A 25 15.27 -18.63 5.56
CA THR A 25 14.75 -18.31 6.89
C THR A 25 15.86 -17.72 7.74
N ILE A 26 15.68 -16.52 8.30
CA ILE A 26 16.59 -15.94 9.30
C ILE A 26 16.01 -16.28 10.68
N ARG A 27 16.79 -16.90 11.56
CA ARG A 27 16.36 -17.19 12.94
C ARG A 27 17.36 -16.61 13.91
N GLY A 28 16.86 -15.99 14.97
CA GLY A 28 17.69 -15.66 16.12
C GLY A 28 17.91 -16.90 16.99
N LYS A 29 19.16 -17.30 17.21
CA LYS A 29 19.51 -18.35 18.19
C LYS A 29 19.71 -17.73 19.59
N PRO A 30 18.99 -18.18 20.62
CA PRO A 30 19.21 -17.72 21.99
C PRO A 30 20.53 -18.28 22.55
N GLY A 31 21.30 -17.45 23.24
CA GLY A 31 22.65 -17.75 23.74
C GLY A 31 23.73 -17.11 22.87
N ASN A 32 24.80 -16.58 23.52
CA ASN A 32 25.83 -15.74 22.90
C ASN A 32 26.31 -16.26 21.53
N ASN A 33 26.39 -15.33 20.58
CA ASN A 33 26.59 -15.52 19.13
C ASN A 33 25.35 -16.08 18.42
N VAL A 34 24.46 -15.16 18.07
CA VAL A 34 23.24 -15.42 17.30
C VAL A 34 23.65 -15.88 15.90
N VAL A 35 23.44 -17.17 15.63
CA VAL A 35 23.59 -17.80 14.31
C VAL A 35 22.32 -17.51 13.52
N ALA A 36 22.37 -16.68 12.48
CA ALA A 36 21.36 -16.81 11.43
C ALA A 36 21.63 -18.14 10.73
N SER A 37 20.65 -19.04 10.71
CA SER A 37 20.73 -20.28 9.95
C SER A 37 19.73 -20.21 8.80
N GLY A 38 20.22 -19.99 7.57
CA GLY A 38 19.44 -20.23 6.36
C GLY A 38 19.02 -21.69 6.29
N TRP A 39 17.83 -21.97 5.74
CA TRP A 39 17.37 -23.33 5.49
C TRP A 39 17.16 -23.50 3.99
N TYR A 40 17.63 -24.61 3.45
CA TYR A 40 17.52 -24.96 2.04
C TYR A 40 16.23 -25.74 1.83
N GLY A 41 15.23 -25.13 1.21
CA GLY A 41 14.01 -25.81 0.81
C GLY A 41 13.75 -25.62 -0.66
N ASP A 42 14.25 -26.53 -1.49
CA ASP A 42 13.65 -26.77 -2.81
C ASP A 42 12.24 -27.32 -2.55
N GLN A 43 11.22 -26.69 -3.12
CA GLN A 43 9.82 -27.06 -2.91
C GLN A 43 9.53 -28.48 -3.43
N SER A 44 10.42 -29.02 -4.29
CA SER A 44 10.37 -30.40 -4.80
C SER A 44 11.03 -31.45 -3.88
N ALA A 45 11.78 -31.04 -2.86
CA ALA A 45 12.55 -31.93 -1.98
C ALA A 45 12.04 -31.97 -0.53
N SER A 46 10.79 -31.56 -0.28
CA SER A 46 10.23 -31.42 1.07
C SER A 46 9.90 -32.73 1.79
N THR A 47 10.46 -33.87 1.36
CA THR A 47 10.14 -35.16 1.99
C THR A 47 11.23 -35.76 2.86
N ASN A 48 12.52 -35.38 2.77
CA ASN A 48 13.56 -36.21 3.42
C ASN A 48 14.75 -35.53 4.13
N LEU A 49 14.81 -34.21 4.26
CA LEU A 49 15.91 -33.57 5.02
C LEU A 49 15.36 -32.90 6.27
N GLY A 50 15.70 -33.46 7.44
CA GLY A 50 15.37 -32.88 8.73
C GLY A 50 16.09 -31.54 8.96
N PRO A 51 15.59 -30.71 9.89
CA PRO A 51 16.05 -29.32 10.13
C PRO A 51 17.54 -29.12 10.47
N ASP A 52 18.32 -30.19 10.63
CA ASP A 52 19.68 -30.19 11.19
C ASP A 52 20.79 -30.61 10.22
N SER A 53 20.55 -30.64 8.90
CA SER A 53 21.66 -30.84 7.93
C SER A 53 22.67 -29.66 8.00
N PRO A 54 23.97 -29.94 8.24
CA PRO A 54 25.01 -28.90 8.33
C PRO A 54 25.32 -28.22 6.99
N GLU A 55 25.01 -28.86 5.87
CA GLU A 55 25.44 -28.45 4.52
C GLU A 55 24.61 -27.28 3.95
N ALA A 56 23.47 -26.95 4.58
CA ALA A 56 22.53 -25.92 4.12
C ALA A 56 22.62 -24.58 4.90
N ARG A 57 23.57 -24.44 5.83
CA ARG A 57 23.62 -23.31 6.77
C ARG A 57 24.59 -22.23 6.31
N ILE A 58 24.03 -21.10 5.85
CA ILE A 58 24.76 -19.84 5.78
C ILE A 58 24.90 -19.29 7.19
N HIS A 59 26.14 -19.07 7.65
CA HIS A 59 26.43 -18.48 8.95
C HIS A 59 26.53 -16.96 8.84
N LEU A 60 25.53 -16.23 9.34
CA LEU A 60 25.63 -14.78 9.54
C LEU A 60 25.75 -14.47 11.03
N THR A 61 26.72 -13.62 11.37
CA THR A 61 26.92 -13.13 12.75
C THR A 61 26.16 -11.82 12.91
N MET A 62 25.14 -11.82 13.78
CA MET A 62 24.42 -10.60 14.13
C MET A 62 25.21 -9.81 15.18
N LEU A 63 25.43 -8.52 14.95
CA LEU A 63 26.19 -7.64 15.85
C LEU A 63 25.44 -7.26 17.16
N ARG A 64 24.20 -7.73 17.36
CA ARG A 64 23.43 -7.48 18.60
C ARG A 64 22.77 -8.76 19.14
N ASN A 65 22.91 -8.99 20.45
CA ASN A 65 22.67 -10.26 21.15
C ASN A 65 21.22 -10.54 21.60
N HIS A 66 20.23 -9.75 21.18
CA HIS A 66 18.87 -9.84 21.72
C HIS A 66 17.81 -9.76 20.63
N VAL A 67 17.81 -10.72 19.70
CA VAL A 67 16.73 -10.84 18.72
C VAL A 67 16.16 -12.25 18.80
N SER A 68 14.98 -12.38 19.42
CA SER A 68 14.10 -13.54 19.27
C SER A 68 13.22 -13.32 18.05
N GLY A 69 13.26 -14.24 17.09
CA GLY A 69 12.42 -14.16 15.90
C GLY A 69 12.81 -15.14 14.79
N ARG A 70 11.82 -15.53 13.98
CA ARG A 70 11.98 -16.21 12.69
C ARG A 70 11.47 -15.34 11.55
N ALA A 71 12.30 -15.06 10.55
CA ALA A 71 11.90 -14.44 9.30
C ALA A 71 12.02 -15.37 8.12
N THR A 72 11.10 -15.31 7.17
CA THR A 72 11.15 -16.15 5.97
C THR A 72 10.94 -15.28 4.74
N PHE A 73 11.78 -15.41 3.72
CA PHE A 73 11.65 -14.69 2.46
C PHE A 73 12.04 -15.56 1.27
N ARG A 74 11.47 -15.27 0.10
CA ARG A 74 11.86 -15.87 -1.17
C ARG A 74 12.76 -14.91 -1.93
N VAL A 75 13.82 -15.42 -2.52
CA VAL A 75 14.64 -14.65 -3.46
C VAL A 75 14.04 -14.80 -4.84
N VAL A 76 13.71 -13.68 -5.46
CA VAL A 76 13.17 -13.61 -6.83
C VAL A 76 14.14 -12.82 -7.70
N SER A 77 14.22 -13.15 -8.98
CA SER A 77 15.18 -12.53 -9.92
C SER A 77 14.78 -11.10 -10.23
N SER A 78 13.48 -10.83 -10.19
CA SER A 78 12.89 -9.52 -10.35
C SER A 78 11.56 -9.45 -9.61
N VAL A 79 11.16 -8.23 -9.24
CA VAL A 79 9.83 -7.92 -8.74
C VAL A 79 9.22 -6.92 -9.71
N PRO A 80 7.96 -7.12 -10.17
CA PRO A 80 7.27 -6.12 -10.97
C PRO A 80 7.24 -4.76 -10.24
N TRP A 81 7.76 -3.73 -10.90
CA TRP A 81 7.77 -2.37 -10.38
C TRP A 81 6.71 -1.52 -11.07
N PRO A 82 5.81 -0.84 -10.34
CA PRO A 82 4.78 -0.02 -10.95
C PRO A 82 5.38 1.18 -11.66
N PRO A 83 4.76 1.67 -12.75
CA PRO A 83 5.07 3.00 -13.22
C PRO A 83 4.77 4.02 -12.13
N ARG A 84 5.52 5.12 -12.12
CA ARG A 84 5.25 6.22 -11.18
C ARG A 84 3.88 6.83 -11.51
N LEU A 85 3.12 7.11 -10.47
CA LEU A 85 1.88 7.88 -10.59
C LEU A 85 2.18 9.33 -10.25
N HIS A 86 1.80 10.25 -11.13
CA HIS A 86 1.83 11.67 -10.85
C HIS A 86 0.45 12.10 -10.34
N VAL A 87 0.35 12.41 -9.05
CA VAL A 87 -0.90 12.89 -8.43
C VAL A 87 -0.78 14.39 -8.19
N ARG A 88 -1.84 15.14 -8.52
CA ARG A 88 -1.96 16.56 -8.18
C ARG A 88 -3.26 16.82 -7.45
N LEU A 89 -3.19 17.75 -6.51
CA LEU A 89 -4.36 18.27 -5.80
C LEU A 89 -4.55 19.74 -6.19
N ARG A 90 -5.78 20.10 -6.55
CA ARG A 90 -6.14 21.48 -6.85
C ARG A 90 -7.45 21.83 -6.18
N LYS A 91 -7.57 23.05 -5.69
CA LYS A 91 -8.88 23.59 -5.34
C LYS A 91 -9.59 23.91 -6.65
N GLN A 92 -10.85 23.47 -6.77
CA GLN A 92 -11.65 23.90 -7.90
C GLN A 92 -12.03 25.37 -7.69
N ASP A 93 -11.69 26.22 -8.65
CA ASP A 93 -12.18 27.59 -8.70
C ASP A 93 -13.66 27.53 -9.05
N ASN A 94 -14.48 27.46 -8.02
CA ASN A 94 -15.91 27.59 -8.18
C ASN A 94 -16.24 29.05 -8.51
N ASP A 95 -17.08 29.25 -9.53
CA ASP A 95 -17.87 30.49 -9.64
C ASP A 95 -18.49 30.79 -8.28
N LYS A 96 -18.58 32.07 -7.95
CA LYS A 96 -18.79 32.65 -6.61
C LYS A 96 -20.01 32.13 -5.81
N ASP A 97 -20.78 31.19 -6.36
CA ASP A 97 -22.06 30.69 -5.85
C ASP A 97 -22.04 29.22 -5.37
N LYS A 98 -20.94 28.46 -5.49
CA LYS A 98 -20.86 27.11 -4.87
C LYS A 98 -20.24 27.17 -3.47
N GLU A 99 -21.08 26.92 -2.47
CA GLU A 99 -20.73 26.94 -1.04
C GLU A 99 -19.81 25.80 -0.59
N SER A 100 -19.86 24.63 -1.25
CA SER A 100 -19.03 23.49 -0.86
C SER A 100 -17.59 23.63 -1.37
N PRO A 101 -16.56 23.46 -0.51
CA PRO A 101 -15.19 23.32 -0.97
C PRO A 101 -15.02 22.02 -1.76
N ILE A 102 -14.75 22.15 -3.06
CA ILE A 102 -14.48 21.01 -3.95
C ILE A 102 -12.99 20.99 -4.29
N LEU A 103 -12.37 19.81 -4.14
CA LEU A 103 -11.03 19.53 -4.60
C LEU A 103 -11.06 18.70 -5.88
N GLU A 104 -10.18 19.04 -6.81
CA GLU A 104 -9.84 18.21 -7.94
C GLU A 104 -8.59 17.39 -7.62
N VAL A 105 -8.71 16.06 -7.74
CA VAL A 105 -7.60 15.11 -7.62
C VAL A 105 -7.35 14.51 -8.99
N SER A 106 -6.21 14.82 -9.60
CA SER A 106 -5.82 14.25 -10.89
C SER A 106 -4.70 13.24 -10.69
N THR A 107 -4.85 12.02 -11.21
CA THR A 107 -3.81 10.98 -11.20
C THR A 107 -3.44 10.59 -12.62
N VAL A 108 -2.16 10.69 -12.96
CA VAL A 108 -1.62 10.36 -14.29
C VAL A 108 -0.63 9.21 -14.14
N ASN A 109 -0.80 8.16 -14.96
CA ASN A 109 0.21 7.13 -15.14
C ASN A 109 1.35 7.68 -16.03
N THR A 110 2.58 7.74 -15.51
CA THR A 110 3.74 8.23 -16.26
C THR A 110 4.48 7.12 -17.03
N GLY A 111 4.02 5.88 -16.95
CA GLY A 111 4.56 4.76 -17.71
C GLY A 111 4.15 4.78 -19.18
N SER A 112 4.65 3.82 -19.95
CA SER A 112 4.35 3.65 -21.37
C SER A 112 3.15 2.77 -21.66
N GLU A 113 2.70 1.98 -20.68
CA GLU A 113 1.63 1.00 -20.82
C GLU A 113 0.46 1.29 -19.88
N PRO A 114 -0.78 0.96 -20.28
CA PRO A 114 -1.91 1.03 -19.37
C PRO A 114 -1.69 0.05 -18.21
N ILE A 115 -2.05 0.50 -17.02
CA ILE A 115 -2.11 -0.36 -15.84
C ILE A 115 -3.50 -0.33 -15.25
N SER A 116 -3.89 -1.42 -14.60
CA SER A 116 -5.09 -1.48 -13.78
C SER A 116 -4.68 -1.51 -12.33
N VAL A 117 -5.27 -0.63 -11.52
CA VAL A 117 -5.01 -0.54 -10.08
C VAL A 117 -6.26 -0.93 -9.31
N LYS A 118 -6.06 -1.68 -8.21
CA LYS A 118 -7.16 -2.05 -7.31
C LYS A 118 -7.45 -0.87 -6.39
N THR A 119 -8.67 -0.33 -6.46
CA THR A 119 -9.08 0.87 -5.70
C THR A 119 -10.07 0.58 -4.59
N ARG A 120 -10.75 -0.58 -4.62
CA ARG A 120 -11.73 -1.03 -3.63
C ARG A 120 -11.40 -2.40 -3.06
N GLY A 121 -12.06 -2.70 -1.94
CA GLY A 121 -11.94 -3.98 -1.26
C GLY A 121 -10.60 -4.18 -0.56
N GLU A 122 -10.32 -5.41 -0.18
CA GLU A 122 -9.15 -5.76 0.64
C GLU A 122 -7.83 -5.67 -0.14
N GLN A 123 -6.90 -4.87 0.34
CA GLN A 123 -5.54 -4.77 -0.21
C GLN A 123 -4.60 -5.77 0.49
N TYR A 124 -4.98 -7.05 0.56
CA TYR A 124 -4.26 -8.08 1.33
C TYR A 124 -2.79 -8.25 0.90
N MET A 125 -2.47 -7.93 -0.36
CA MET A 125 -1.11 -8.00 -0.93
C MET A 125 -0.18 -6.91 -0.40
N LEU A 126 -0.74 -5.84 0.18
CA LEU A 126 0.02 -4.67 0.61
C LEU A 126 0.26 -4.65 2.12
N GLN A 127 -0.08 -5.73 2.81
CA GLN A 127 0.24 -5.88 4.22
C GLN A 127 1.76 -5.89 4.36
N PRO A 128 2.36 -4.97 5.14
CA PRO A 128 3.77 -5.08 5.48
C PRO A 128 3.96 -6.37 6.28
N GLN A 129 4.44 -7.40 5.58
CA GLN A 129 4.96 -8.61 6.18
C GLN A 129 6.29 -8.20 6.79
N GLY A 130 6.28 -7.91 8.09
CA GLY A 130 7.52 -7.79 8.82
C GLY A 130 8.27 -9.11 8.71
N PRO A 131 9.60 -9.09 8.86
CA PRO A 131 10.40 -10.31 8.81
C PRO A 131 9.81 -11.36 9.75
N LEU A 132 9.37 -10.97 10.95
CA LEU A 132 8.97 -11.90 12.01
C LEU A 132 7.46 -12.10 12.14
N GLU A 133 6.70 -11.02 12.01
CA GLU A 133 5.24 -10.95 12.18
C GLU A 133 4.74 -9.74 11.36
N PRO A 134 3.44 -9.65 11.02
CA PRO A 134 2.85 -8.40 10.54
C PRO A 134 3.23 -7.24 11.47
N GLU A 135 3.64 -6.10 10.90
CA GLU A 135 4.12 -4.98 11.72
C GLU A 135 3.04 -4.52 12.73
N ALA A 136 3.37 -4.52 14.03
CA ALA A 136 2.44 -4.14 15.09
C ALA A 136 1.90 -2.72 14.88
N GLY A 137 0.57 -2.55 14.98
CA GLY A 137 -0.10 -1.27 14.77
C GLY A 137 -0.50 -1.00 13.31
N TRP A 138 -0.15 -1.88 12.37
CA TRP A 138 -0.75 -1.85 11.03
C TRP A 138 -2.09 -2.58 11.04
N PRO A 139 -3.13 -1.99 10.42
CA PRO A 139 -4.39 -2.68 10.30
C PRO A 139 -4.18 -3.98 9.52
N LEU A 140 -4.69 -5.08 10.07
CA LEU A 140 -4.61 -6.40 9.44
C LEU A 140 -5.13 -6.35 8.00
N MET A 141 -6.08 -5.47 7.67
CA MET A 141 -6.53 -5.25 6.30
C MET A 141 -6.86 -3.79 6.02
N ASP A 142 -6.27 -3.22 4.96
CA ASP A 142 -6.72 -1.94 4.42
C ASP A 142 -7.83 -2.16 3.40
N ARG A 143 -9.07 -1.87 3.84
CA ARG A 143 -10.29 -1.93 3.01
C ARG A 143 -10.73 -0.54 2.50
N ARG A 144 -9.97 0.51 2.81
CA ARG A 144 -10.37 1.88 2.50
C ARG A 144 -10.31 2.11 0.99
N THR A 145 -11.39 2.63 0.42
CA THR A 145 -11.42 3.01 -1.00
C THR A 145 -10.39 4.09 -1.30
N ARG A 146 -9.70 3.96 -2.43
CA ARG A 146 -8.67 4.92 -2.89
C ARG A 146 -9.34 6.10 -3.58
N ILE A 147 -8.81 7.31 -3.40
CA ILE A 147 -9.46 8.55 -3.88
C ILE A 147 -9.69 8.61 -5.39
N ILE A 148 -8.93 7.83 -6.18
CA ILE A 148 -9.08 7.73 -7.64
C ILE A 148 -10.32 6.92 -8.06
N ASP A 149 -10.94 6.24 -7.11
CA ASP A 149 -12.21 5.56 -7.29
C ASP A 149 -13.39 6.54 -7.33
N ALA A 150 -14.42 6.24 -8.11
CA ALA A 150 -15.63 7.05 -8.18
C ALA A 150 -16.45 7.06 -6.86
N GLN A 151 -16.36 6.00 -6.06
CA GLN A 151 -17.10 5.82 -4.81
C GLN A 151 -16.24 6.16 -3.57
N ALA A 152 -15.10 6.82 -3.77
CA ALA A 152 -14.17 7.11 -2.68
C ALA A 152 -14.76 8.12 -1.69
N SER A 153 -14.61 7.83 -0.39
CA SER A 153 -14.90 8.81 0.65
C SER A 153 -13.69 9.73 0.86
N PRO A 154 -13.89 11.05 0.97
CA PRO A 154 -12.81 11.99 1.27
C PRO A 154 -12.27 11.83 2.69
N LEU A 155 -13.09 11.38 3.65
CA LEU A 155 -12.72 11.21 5.05
C LEU A 155 -11.59 10.20 5.27
N VAL A 156 -11.52 9.19 4.41
CA VAL A 156 -10.45 8.20 4.46
C VAL A 156 -9.23 8.64 3.65
N SER A 157 -9.29 9.71 2.87
CA SER A 157 -8.22 10.04 1.92
C SER A 157 -7.38 11.25 2.33
N PHE A 158 -7.93 12.14 3.16
CA PHE A 158 -7.27 13.40 3.49
C PHE A 158 -6.90 13.52 4.97
N GLU A 159 -5.72 14.08 5.20
CA GLU A 159 -5.33 14.68 6.47
C GLU A 159 -5.60 16.18 6.42
N VAL A 160 -6.00 16.76 7.56
CA VAL A 160 -6.23 18.18 7.72
C VAL A 160 -5.16 18.77 8.61
N ILE A 161 -4.49 19.79 8.09
CA ILE A 161 -3.44 20.55 8.74
C ILE A 161 -4.01 21.93 9.06
N ASP A 162 -3.90 22.39 10.30
CA ASP A 162 -4.10 23.80 10.61
C ASP A 162 -2.88 24.58 10.13
N ILE A 163 -3.09 25.53 9.21
CA ILE A 163 -2.01 26.29 8.59
C ILE A 163 -1.33 27.22 9.60
N ALA A 164 -2.08 27.76 10.57
CA ALA A 164 -1.54 28.70 11.54
C ALA A 164 -0.53 28.01 12.49
N THR A 165 -0.82 26.78 12.88
CA THR A 165 0.01 26.00 13.81
C THR A 165 0.91 24.98 13.13
N ASN A 166 0.68 24.71 11.84
CA ASN A 166 1.30 23.63 11.07
C ASN A 166 1.15 22.25 11.74
N THR A 167 0.03 22.04 12.43
CA THR A 167 -0.27 20.77 13.12
C THR A 167 -1.36 20.00 12.40
N ILE A 168 -1.28 18.66 12.45
CA ILE A 168 -2.36 17.81 11.94
C ILE A 168 -3.51 17.84 12.95
N VAL A 169 -4.60 18.52 12.60
CA VAL A 169 -5.80 18.62 13.44
C VAL A 169 -6.79 17.49 13.18
N ARG A 170 -6.65 16.80 12.04
CA ARG A 170 -7.42 15.58 11.73
C ARG A 170 -6.61 14.66 10.85
N HIS A 171 -6.40 13.43 11.32
CA HIS A 171 -5.85 12.37 10.49
C HIS A 171 -6.94 11.77 9.58
N ALA A 172 -6.53 11.22 8.44
CA ALA A 172 -7.38 10.38 7.63
C ALA A 172 -7.88 9.17 8.44
N VAL A 173 -9.14 8.80 8.24
CA VAL A 173 -9.78 7.73 9.02
C VAL A 173 -9.04 6.41 8.80
N ARG A 174 -8.61 5.78 9.90
CA ARG A 174 -7.99 4.45 9.90
C ARG A 174 -9.09 3.38 9.92
N PRO A 175 -8.86 2.22 9.27
CA PRO A 175 -9.83 1.14 9.34
C PRO A 175 -9.84 0.56 10.76
N GLY A 176 -11.03 0.17 11.23
CA GLY A 176 -11.18 -0.50 12.52
C GLY A 176 -10.56 -1.90 12.52
N ILE A 177 -10.37 -2.47 13.72
CA ILE A 177 -9.70 -3.77 13.94
C ILE A 177 -10.57 -4.97 13.49
N CYS A 178 -11.84 -4.76 13.10
CA CYS A 178 -12.74 -5.86 12.77
C CYS A 178 -12.57 -6.38 11.33
N ALA A 179 -11.83 -7.47 11.18
CA ALA A 179 -11.98 -8.39 10.06
C ALA A 179 -11.99 -9.83 10.59
N LEU A 180 -13.18 -10.36 10.87
CA LEU A 180 -13.38 -11.80 10.95
C LEU A 180 -13.33 -12.33 9.51
N THR A 181 -12.27 -13.03 9.15
CA THR A 181 -12.24 -13.82 7.92
C THR A 181 -12.97 -15.12 8.20
N ASP A 182 -14.08 -15.37 7.52
CA ASP A 182 -14.64 -16.71 7.42
C ASP A 182 -13.58 -17.57 6.72
N GLY A 183 -13.13 -18.66 7.35
CA GLY A 183 -11.99 -19.48 6.92
C GLY A 183 -12.15 -20.20 5.57
N THR A 184 -12.99 -19.70 4.66
CA THR A 184 -13.14 -20.20 3.31
C THR A 184 -12.02 -19.66 2.42
N PRO A 185 -11.32 -20.51 1.65
CA PRO A 185 -10.36 -20.05 0.65
C PRO A 185 -11.13 -19.37 -0.48
N ARG A 186 -11.27 -18.04 -0.39
CA ARG A 186 -11.86 -17.22 -1.46
C ARG A 186 -10.83 -16.97 -2.54
N ASP A 187 -11.29 -16.96 -3.80
CA ASP A 187 -10.48 -16.46 -4.92
C ASP A 187 -10.01 -15.04 -4.59
N ARG A 188 -8.68 -14.92 -4.45
CA ARG A 188 -8.00 -13.71 -4.04
C ARG A 188 -7.88 -12.70 -5.19
N ARG A 189 -7.99 -13.14 -6.45
CA ARG A 189 -7.84 -12.27 -7.63
C ARG A 189 -8.75 -11.05 -7.53
N PRO A 190 -8.24 -9.83 -7.80
CA PRO A 190 -9.09 -8.65 -7.79
C PRO A 190 -10.27 -8.81 -8.76
N LYS A 191 -11.47 -8.44 -8.30
CA LYS A 191 -12.63 -8.32 -9.18
C LYS A 191 -12.47 -7.09 -10.09
N LEU A 192 -12.98 -7.18 -11.32
CA LEU A 192 -12.90 -6.08 -12.28
C LEU A 192 -13.67 -4.83 -11.82
N GLU A 193 -14.76 -5.00 -11.08
CA GLU A 193 -15.52 -3.89 -10.46
C GLU A 193 -14.71 -3.07 -9.43
N HIS A 194 -13.60 -3.62 -8.94
CA HIS A 194 -12.70 -2.97 -7.99
C HIS A 194 -11.48 -2.32 -8.65
N LEU A 195 -11.38 -2.36 -9.99
CA LEU A 195 -10.25 -1.85 -10.73
C LEU A 195 -10.56 -0.49 -11.36
N VAL A 196 -9.51 0.33 -11.47
CA VAL A 196 -9.48 1.52 -12.30
C VAL A 196 -8.31 1.38 -13.28
N THR A 197 -8.60 1.56 -14.57
CA THR A 197 -7.57 1.64 -15.63
C THR A 197 -6.92 3.02 -15.60
N LEU A 198 -5.58 3.07 -15.53
CA LEU A 198 -4.77 4.27 -15.68
C LEU A 198 -3.99 4.17 -17.00
N LYS A 199 -4.47 4.86 -18.03
CA LYS A 199 -3.79 4.93 -19.32
C LYS A 199 -2.58 5.87 -19.27
N PRO A 200 -1.52 5.61 -20.05
CA PRO A 200 -0.35 6.47 -20.15
C PRO A 200 -0.71 7.91 -20.48
N GLY A 201 -0.25 8.86 -19.67
CA GLY A 201 -0.44 10.30 -19.92
C GLY A 201 -1.89 10.82 -19.78
N GLU A 202 -2.89 9.96 -19.72
CA GLU A 202 -4.30 10.36 -19.54
C GLU A 202 -4.63 10.49 -18.04
N PRO A 203 -5.06 11.69 -17.58
CA PRO A 203 -5.42 11.88 -16.19
C PRO A 203 -6.77 11.24 -15.85
N VAL A 204 -6.81 10.46 -14.78
CA VAL A 204 -8.05 10.17 -14.06
C VAL A 204 -8.31 11.30 -13.07
N VAL A 205 -9.40 12.03 -13.28
CA VAL A 205 -9.77 13.20 -12.48
C VAL A 205 -10.96 12.87 -11.58
N ARG A 206 -10.87 13.24 -10.30
CA ARG A 206 -11.94 13.12 -9.32
C ARG A 206 -12.22 14.46 -8.67
N GLN A 207 -13.47 14.90 -8.74
CA GLN A 207 -13.97 16.02 -7.96
C GLN A 207 -14.47 15.49 -6.62
N VAL A 208 -14.00 16.11 -5.55
CA VAL A 208 -14.18 15.61 -4.19
C VAL A 208 -14.69 16.74 -3.32
N ASP A 209 -15.92 16.63 -2.84
CA ASP A 209 -16.46 17.53 -1.82
C ASP A 209 -15.79 17.23 -0.47
N VAL A 210 -15.11 18.22 0.10
CA VAL A 210 -14.38 18.08 1.37
C VAL A 210 -15.12 18.71 2.55
N THR A 211 -16.39 19.09 2.40
CA THR A 211 -17.23 19.65 3.48
C THR A 211 -17.25 18.73 4.70
N GLN A 212 -17.46 17.43 4.50
CA GLN A 212 -17.46 16.46 5.60
C GLN A 212 -16.08 16.32 6.25
N VAL A 213 -14.99 16.48 5.49
CA VAL A 213 -13.61 16.44 6.02
C VAL A 213 -13.36 17.60 6.98
N LEU A 214 -13.92 18.78 6.69
CA LEU A 214 -13.80 19.99 7.51
C LEU A 214 -14.90 20.10 8.60
N SER A 215 -15.90 19.21 8.58
CA SER A 215 -16.97 19.21 9.56
C SER A 215 -16.41 19.13 10.99
N ARG A 216 -17.05 19.82 11.94
CA ARG A 216 -16.65 19.87 13.36
C ARG A 216 -15.30 20.55 13.68
N LEU A 217 -14.56 21.05 12.70
CA LEU A 217 -13.44 21.97 12.96
C LEU A 217 -13.96 23.39 13.24
N PRO A 218 -13.26 24.25 13.99
CA PRO A 218 -13.65 25.66 14.09
C PRO A 218 -13.48 26.37 12.73
N ASP A 219 -14.06 27.55 12.60
CA ASP A 219 -13.80 28.41 11.44
C ASP A 219 -12.33 28.78 11.35
N GLY A 220 -11.80 28.79 10.14
CA GLY A 220 -10.37 28.95 9.93
C GLY A 220 -9.90 28.52 8.54
N THR A 221 -8.58 28.53 8.37
CA THR A 221 -7.93 28.16 7.12
C THR A 221 -7.12 26.89 7.35
N TYR A 222 -7.37 25.87 6.53
CA TYR A 222 -6.80 24.53 6.69
C TYR A 222 -6.10 24.09 5.42
N GLY A 223 -5.00 23.36 5.57
CA GLY A 223 -4.34 22.62 4.51
C GLY A 223 -4.92 21.21 4.42
N LEU A 224 -5.22 20.75 3.21
CA LEU A 224 -5.62 19.38 2.93
C LEU A 224 -4.48 18.67 2.20
N ARG A 225 -4.06 17.53 2.77
CA ARG A 225 -3.00 16.68 2.21
C ARG A 225 -3.54 15.27 2.00
N LEU A 226 -3.17 14.64 0.89
CA LEU A 226 -3.55 13.27 0.60
C LEU A 226 -2.74 12.30 1.48
N GLU A 227 -3.42 11.36 2.15
CA GLU A 227 -2.76 10.26 2.87
C GLU A 227 -2.11 9.32 1.85
N ARG A 228 -0.80 9.09 2.01
CA ARG A 228 -0.01 8.17 1.18
C ARG A 228 -0.56 6.74 1.26
N ARG A 229 -0.87 6.12 0.11
CA ARG A 229 -1.46 4.78 0.05
C ARG A 229 -0.94 3.95 -1.11
N GLY A 230 -0.62 2.70 -0.83
CA GLY A 230 -0.34 1.71 -1.87
C GLY A 230 -1.60 1.12 -2.49
N MET A 231 -1.48 0.65 -3.73
CA MET A 231 -2.50 -0.09 -4.46
C MET A 231 -1.87 -1.32 -5.12
N TRP A 232 -2.57 -2.45 -5.10
CA TRP A 232 -2.23 -3.56 -6.00
C TRP A 232 -2.44 -3.11 -7.45
N TRP A 233 -1.62 -3.61 -8.37
CA TRP A 233 -1.70 -3.26 -9.79
C TRP A 233 -1.22 -4.40 -10.70
N CYS A 234 -1.59 -4.33 -11.98
CA CYS A 234 -1.03 -5.13 -13.06
C CYS A 234 -1.02 -4.34 -14.38
N VAL A 235 -0.26 -4.83 -15.37
CA VAL A 235 -0.26 -4.29 -16.73
C VAL A 235 -1.54 -4.73 -17.47
N GLY A 236 -2.08 -3.83 -18.29
CA GLY A 236 -3.32 -4.04 -19.04
C GLY A 236 -4.49 -3.20 -18.51
N SER A 237 -5.53 -3.11 -19.33
CA SER A 237 -6.75 -2.38 -18.96
C SER A 237 -7.83 -3.31 -18.41
N ARG A 238 -8.73 -2.75 -17.61
CA ARG A 238 -9.93 -3.45 -17.15
C ARG A 238 -10.75 -3.97 -18.33
N GLU A 239 -10.82 -3.18 -19.40
CA GLU A 239 -11.54 -3.52 -20.63
C GLU A 239 -10.95 -4.77 -21.32
N ASP A 240 -9.61 -4.90 -21.34
CA ASP A 240 -8.94 -6.10 -21.86
C ASP A 240 -9.24 -7.35 -21.02
N PHE A 241 -9.36 -7.18 -19.70
CA PHE A 241 -9.68 -8.27 -18.78
C PHE A 241 -11.14 -8.69 -18.90
N GLU A 242 -12.06 -7.73 -19.07
CA GLU A 242 -13.48 -8.03 -19.31
C GLU A 242 -13.66 -8.85 -20.60
N ALA A 243 -12.83 -8.60 -21.62
CA ALA A 243 -12.85 -9.34 -22.89
C ALA A 243 -12.46 -10.83 -22.75
N THR A 244 -11.80 -11.24 -21.66
CA THR A 244 -11.51 -12.67 -21.42
C THR A 244 -12.71 -13.45 -20.89
N GLY A 245 -13.82 -12.77 -20.56
CA GLY A 245 -15.07 -13.37 -20.12
C GLY A 245 -15.12 -13.74 -18.62
N GLU A 246 -14.12 -13.33 -17.83
CA GLU A 246 -14.11 -13.50 -16.38
C GLU A 246 -14.51 -12.19 -15.66
N ASP A 247 -15.02 -12.28 -14.42
CA ASP A 247 -15.35 -11.11 -13.58
C ASP A 247 -14.15 -10.63 -12.74
N ARG A 248 -12.97 -11.20 -12.99
CA ARG A 248 -11.72 -11.01 -12.24
C ARG A 248 -10.52 -10.85 -13.14
N VAL A 249 -9.43 -10.34 -12.57
CA VAL A 249 -8.13 -10.31 -13.24
C VAL A 249 -7.74 -11.71 -13.73
N PRO A 250 -7.25 -11.85 -14.97
CA PRO A 250 -6.73 -13.12 -15.48
C PRO A 250 -5.67 -13.74 -14.56
N GLN A 251 -5.74 -15.05 -14.35
CA GLN A 251 -4.88 -15.76 -13.41
C GLN A 251 -3.38 -15.57 -13.69
N ASN A 252 -3.00 -15.46 -14.97
CA ASN A 252 -1.61 -15.25 -15.40
C ASN A 252 -1.08 -13.84 -15.13
N LEU A 253 -1.95 -12.86 -14.89
CA LEU A 253 -1.58 -11.48 -14.54
C LEU A 253 -1.64 -11.22 -13.04
N PHE A 254 -2.14 -12.19 -12.27
CA PHE A 254 -2.32 -12.06 -10.84
C PHE A 254 -1.07 -12.48 -10.08
N GLU A 255 -0.27 -11.48 -9.68
CA GLU A 255 0.90 -11.67 -8.79
C GLU A 255 0.63 -11.04 -7.42
N THR A 256 1.08 -11.72 -6.36
CA THR A 256 0.97 -11.25 -4.97
C THR A 256 2.24 -10.60 -4.47
N LEU A 257 3.39 -10.99 -5.03
CA LEU A 257 4.70 -10.43 -4.75
C LEU A 257 5.00 -9.27 -5.71
N ILE A 258 4.31 -8.15 -5.51
CA ILE A 258 4.51 -6.93 -6.30
C ILE A 258 4.83 -5.74 -5.42
N MET A 259 5.53 -4.75 -5.97
CA MET A 259 5.65 -3.45 -5.32
C MET A 259 4.34 -2.66 -5.48
N PRO A 260 3.82 -2.01 -4.43
CA PRO A 260 2.58 -1.25 -4.53
C PRO A 260 2.71 -0.06 -5.47
N ALA A 261 1.69 0.17 -6.31
CA ALA A 261 1.53 1.44 -7.00
C ALA A 261 1.17 2.49 -5.95
N MET A 262 2.05 3.48 -5.77
CA MET A 262 1.89 4.47 -4.71
C MET A 262 1.03 5.63 -5.19
N LEU A 263 -0.08 5.83 -4.50
CA LEU A 263 -0.88 7.05 -4.55
C LEU A 263 -0.34 8.01 -3.49
N GLU A 264 0.46 8.97 -3.93
CA GLU A 264 1.12 9.94 -3.07
C GLU A 264 1.20 11.30 -3.76
N CYS A 265 1.08 12.36 -2.97
CA CYS A 265 1.10 13.73 -3.43
C CYS A 265 1.69 14.60 -2.33
N ASP A 266 2.68 15.42 -2.67
CA ASP A 266 3.31 16.36 -1.74
C ASP A 266 2.54 17.70 -1.67
N ASP A 267 1.55 17.90 -2.56
CA ASP A 267 0.73 19.10 -2.58
C ASP A 267 -0.07 19.24 -1.27
N VAL A 268 -0.15 20.46 -0.76
CA VAL A 268 -1.07 20.84 0.32
C VAL A 268 -1.99 21.93 -0.22
N VAL A 269 -3.29 21.60 -0.33
CA VAL A 269 -4.27 22.55 -0.85
C VAL A 269 -4.93 23.30 0.29
N THR A 270 -4.90 24.63 0.22
CA THR A 270 -5.51 25.49 1.24
C THR A 270 -7.01 25.65 0.99
N VAL A 271 -7.81 25.42 2.03
CA VAL A 271 -9.27 25.59 2.05
C VAL A 271 -9.69 26.45 3.24
N VAL A 272 -10.72 27.26 3.06
CA VAL A 272 -11.28 28.10 4.12
C VAL A 272 -12.57 27.47 4.58
N LYS A 273 -12.70 27.25 5.89
CA LYS A 273 -13.95 26.84 6.52
C LYS A 273 -14.64 28.07 7.12
N ARG A 274 -15.92 28.24 6.79
CA ARG A 274 -16.83 29.21 7.43
C ARG A 274 -18.10 28.48 7.84
N THR A 275 -18.54 28.67 9.07
CA THR A 275 -19.82 28.16 9.54
C THR A 275 -20.87 29.14 9.07
N GLN A 276 -21.86 28.67 8.32
CA GLN A 276 -23.04 29.48 8.05
C GLN A 276 -23.80 29.61 9.36
N ASN A 277 -24.01 30.84 9.83
CA ASN A 277 -25.08 31.09 10.77
C ASN A 277 -26.37 30.82 10.01
N GLU A 278 -27.01 29.68 10.29
CA GLU A 278 -28.42 29.53 9.99
C GLU A 278 -29.14 30.58 10.83
N ASP A 279 -29.58 31.66 10.18
CA ASP A 279 -30.47 32.64 10.78
C ASP A 279 -31.76 31.91 11.18
N THR A 280 -31.90 31.66 12.48
CA THR A 280 -33.13 31.25 13.12
C THR A 280 -34.21 32.28 12.77
N THR A 281 -35.21 31.87 12.00
CA THR A 281 -36.49 32.58 11.89
C THR A 281 -37.56 31.80 12.62
#